data_AF-B4FL33-F1
#
_entry.id   AF-B4FL33-F1
#
_cell.length_a   1.000
_cell.length_b   1.000
_cell.length_c   1.000
_cell.angle_alpha   90.00
_cell.angle_beta   90.00
_cell.angle_gamma   90.00
#
_symmetry.space_group_name_H-M   'P 1'
#
loop_
_entity.id
_entity.type
_entity.pdbx_description
1 polymer ?
#
loop_
_entity_poly.entity_id
_entity_poly.type
_entity_poly.pdbx_seq_one_letter_code
_entity_poly.pdbx_strand_id
1 'polypeptide(L)'
;MRCHKLEQHFVMFTCLVTSSFVGNLTTLCRDRNPRDFCRWDVNMQQLKGTCSSIGACRMKNECTSFRNRCGDENVEGCMRSFQNLKREHGVLRQKLESYFQLLRQAGPAVTATRPRGM
;
A
#
# COMPACT_ATOMS: atom_id res chain seq x y z
N MET A 1 -0.85 6.11 25.68
CA MET A 1 -1.13 4.93 24.81
C MET A 1 -2.09 5.21 23.62
N ARG A 2 -2.60 6.43 23.39
CA ARG A 2 -3.52 6.71 22.25
C ARG A 2 -2.84 6.86 20.88
N CYS A 3 -1.56 7.24 20.81
CA CYS A 3 -0.88 7.43 19.53
C CYS A 3 -0.71 6.12 18.73
N HIS A 4 -0.40 5.00 19.39
CA HIS A 4 -0.23 3.72 18.69
C HIS A 4 -1.52 3.29 17.99
N LYS A 5 -2.69 3.42 18.62
CA LYS A 5 -3.97 3.00 18.00
C LYS A 5 -4.35 3.88 16.81
N LEU A 6 -4.02 5.17 16.86
CA LEU A 6 -4.30 6.13 15.79
C LEU A 6 -3.40 5.90 14.57
N GLU A 7 -2.12 5.62 14.79
CA GLU A 7 -1.15 5.22 13.75
C GLU A 7 -1.58 3.92 13.05
N GLN A 8 -2.04 2.92 13.80
CA GLN A 8 -2.53 1.66 13.22
C GLN A 8 -3.80 1.85 12.37
N HIS A 9 -4.74 2.68 12.84
CA HIS A 9 -5.94 3.03 12.08
C HIS A 9 -5.60 3.79 10.80
N PHE A 10 -4.65 4.72 10.85
CA PHE A 10 -4.18 5.45 9.69
C PHE A 10 -3.57 4.49 8.65
N VAL A 11 -2.64 3.63 9.05
CA VAL A 11 -1.98 2.65 8.16
C VAL A 11 -2.98 1.66 7.53
N MET A 12 -3.94 1.15 8.31
CA MET A 12 -5.01 0.28 7.79
C MET A 12 -5.92 1.02 6.81
N PHE A 13 -6.30 2.27 7.11
CA PHE A 13 -7.12 3.10 6.23
C PHE A 13 -6.40 3.34 4.90
N THR A 14 -5.11 3.68 4.92
CA THR A 14 -4.33 3.88 3.69
C THR A 14 -4.09 2.56 2.92
N CYS A 15 -3.99 1.41 3.61
CA CYS A 15 -3.94 0.08 2.97
C CYS A 15 -5.25 -0.29 2.27
N LEU A 16 -6.39 0.17 2.80
CA LEU A 16 -7.71 0.07 2.18
C LEU A 16 -7.80 0.95 0.92
N VAL A 17 -7.33 2.20 1.02
CA VAL A 17 -7.30 3.14 -0.12
C VAL A 17 -6.42 2.61 -1.26
N THR A 18 -5.24 2.06 -0.95
CA THR A 18 -4.37 1.43 -1.97
C THR A 18 -5.01 0.20 -2.62
N SER A 19 -5.81 -0.61 -1.89
CA SER A 19 -6.56 -1.73 -2.48
C SER A 19 -7.58 -1.26 -3.52
N SER A 20 -8.38 -0.24 -3.18
CA SER A 20 -9.37 0.34 -4.10
C SER A 20 -8.70 0.91 -5.35
N PHE A 21 -7.54 1.53 -5.17
CA PHE A 21 -6.75 2.08 -6.27
C PHE A 21 -6.22 1.00 -7.22
N VAL A 22 -5.66 -0.08 -6.67
CA VAL A 22 -5.21 -1.24 -7.44
C VAL A 22 -6.37 -1.93 -8.17
N GLY A 23 -7.55 -1.97 -7.57
CA GLY A 23 -8.78 -2.46 -8.21
C GLY A 23 -9.18 -1.60 -9.40
N ASN A 24 -9.22 -0.28 -9.23
CA ASN A 24 -9.54 0.67 -10.29
C ASN A 24 -8.55 0.55 -11.46
N LEU A 25 -7.24 0.54 -11.18
CA LEU A 25 -6.20 0.32 -12.19
C LEU A 25 -6.36 -1.03 -12.91
N THR A 26 -6.74 -2.09 -12.20
CA THR A 26 -6.97 -3.40 -12.83
C THR A 26 -8.08 -3.33 -13.87
N THR A 27 -9.16 -2.60 -13.58
CA THR A 27 -10.24 -2.35 -14.55
C THR A 27 -9.77 -1.49 -15.71
N LEU A 28 -9.04 -0.40 -15.43
CA LEU A 28 -8.48 0.48 -16.47
C LEU A 28 -7.52 -0.23 -17.42
N CYS A 29 -6.70 -1.13 -16.91
CA CYS A 29 -5.78 -1.92 -17.71
C CYS A 29 -6.47 -3.07 -18.48
N ARG A 30 -7.69 -3.45 -18.10
CA ARG A 30 -8.47 -4.52 -18.74
C ARG A 30 -9.42 -3.99 -19.82
N ASP A 31 -9.94 -2.79 -19.63
CA ASP A 31 -10.89 -2.17 -20.54
C ASP A 31 -10.21 -1.80 -21.86
N ARG A 32 -10.83 -2.17 -23.00
CA ARG A 32 -10.26 -2.01 -24.35
C ARG A 32 -10.41 -0.57 -24.90
N ASN A 33 -10.55 0.44 -24.04
CA ASN A 33 -10.60 1.85 -24.44
C ASN A 33 -9.16 2.37 -24.68
N PRO A 34 -8.93 3.47 -25.45
CA PRO A 34 -7.60 3.79 -25.95
C PRO A 34 -6.63 3.94 -24.78
N ARG A 35 -5.42 3.39 -24.96
CA ARG A 35 -4.36 3.35 -23.96
C ARG A 35 -3.90 4.75 -23.62
N ASP A 36 -4.65 5.40 -22.73
CA ASP A 36 -4.35 6.73 -22.23
C ASP A 36 -3.23 6.63 -21.19
N PHE A 37 -1.99 6.55 -21.67
CA PHE A 37 -0.79 6.58 -20.84
C PHE A 37 -0.78 7.79 -19.89
N CYS A 38 -1.34 8.92 -20.32
CA CYS A 38 -1.51 10.11 -19.47
C CYS A 38 -2.40 9.81 -18.25
N ARG A 39 -3.52 9.11 -18.45
CA ARG A 39 -4.44 8.75 -17.37
C ARG A 39 -3.81 7.74 -16.43
N TRP A 40 -3.06 6.78 -16.96
CA TRP A 40 -2.30 5.84 -16.13
C TRP A 40 -1.20 6.53 -15.33
N ASP A 41 -0.48 7.50 -15.91
CA ASP A 41 0.57 8.26 -15.24
C ASP A 41 0.04 9.05 -14.04
N VAL A 42 -1.07 9.80 -14.24
CA VAL A 42 -1.73 10.57 -13.16
C VAL A 42 -2.14 9.65 -12.02
N ASN A 43 -2.72 8.49 -12.34
CA ASN A 43 -3.11 7.52 -11.32
C ASN A 43 -1.89 6.96 -10.58
N MET A 44 -0.83 6.58 -11.28
CA MET A 44 0.40 6.08 -10.66
C MET A 44 1.11 7.11 -9.81
N GLN A 45 1.02 8.39 -10.18
CA GLN A 45 1.57 9.47 -9.38
C GLN A 45 0.82 9.65 -8.05
N GLN A 46 -0.52 9.55 -8.06
CA GLN A 46 -1.30 9.57 -6.81
C GLN A 46 -0.97 8.36 -5.94
N LEU A 47 -0.88 7.18 -6.54
CA LEU A 47 -0.51 5.96 -5.83
C LEU A 47 0.90 6.03 -5.25
N LYS A 48 1.86 6.61 -5.96
CA LYS A 48 3.21 6.87 -5.45
C LYS A 48 3.19 7.77 -4.21
N GLY A 49 2.33 8.79 -4.21
CA GLY A 49 2.11 9.67 -3.05
C GLY A 49 1.62 8.89 -1.84
N THR A 50 0.56 8.10 -2.01
CA THR A 50 0.01 7.28 -0.92
C THR A 50 1.00 6.24 -0.41
N CYS A 51 1.77 5.61 -1.31
CA CYS A 51 2.84 4.67 -0.96
C CYS A 51 3.95 5.34 -0.14
N SER A 52 4.25 6.60 -0.42
CA SER A 52 5.27 7.35 0.32
C SER A 52 4.82 7.65 1.74
N SER A 53 3.54 8.00 1.95
CA SER A 53 2.97 8.27 3.28
C SER A 53 2.96 7.05 4.20
N ILE A 54 2.84 5.84 3.66
CA ILE A 54 2.83 4.59 4.45
C ILE A 54 4.19 3.89 4.54
N GLY A 55 5.23 4.46 3.91
CA GLY A 55 6.54 3.81 3.83
C GLY A 55 6.57 2.55 2.96
N ALA A 56 5.63 2.38 2.03
CA ALA A 56 5.58 1.25 1.08
C ALA A 56 6.61 1.43 -0.05
N CYS A 57 7.90 1.34 0.30
CA CYS A 57 9.00 1.60 -0.62
C CYS A 57 8.98 0.72 -1.88
N ARG A 58 8.59 -0.55 -1.75
CA ARG A 58 8.53 -1.49 -2.89
C ARG A 58 7.41 -1.13 -3.87
N MET A 59 6.21 -0.83 -3.37
CA MET A 59 5.12 -0.35 -4.22
C MET A 59 5.46 0.99 -4.89
N LYS A 60 6.09 1.92 -4.15
CA LYS A 60 6.55 3.21 -4.69
C LYS A 60 7.51 3.04 -5.86
N ASN A 61 8.42 2.07 -5.77
CA ASN A 61 9.38 1.76 -6.82
C ASN A 61 8.67 1.22 -8.07
N GLU A 62 7.73 0.27 -7.91
CA GLU A 62 6.94 -0.24 -9.04
C GLU A 62 6.06 0.86 -9.69
N CYS A 63 5.50 1.79 -8.91
CA CYS A 63 4.79 2.96 -9.45
C CYS A 63 5.72 3.81 -10.33
N THR A 64 6.97 4.01 -9.89
CA THR A 64 7.96 4.78 -10.64
C THR A 64 8.38 4.05 -11.91
N SER A 65 8.64 2.74 -11.84
CA SER A 65 8.93 1.91 -13.01
C SER A 65 7.78 1.88 -14.00
N PHE A 66 6.53 1.84 -13.54
CA PHE A 66 5.37 1.92 -14.41
C PHE A 66 5.33 3.26 -15.14
N ARG A 67 5.51 4.40 -14.44
CA ARG A 67 5.50 5.74 -15.06
C ARG A 67 6.57 5.89 -16.14
N ASN A 68 7.78 5.40 -15.89
CA ASN A 68 8.85 5.43 -16.89
C ASN A 68 8.43 4.68 -18.17
N ARG A 69 7.88 3.47 -18.02
CA ARG A 69 7.40 2.67 -19.15
C ARG A 69 6.18 3.27 -19.85
N CYS A 70 5.39 4.05 -19.11
CA CYS A 70 4.27 4.85 -19.62
C CYS A 70 4.77 5.95 -20.57
N GLY A 71 5.92 6.56 -20.24
CA GLY A 71 6.61 7.53 -21.11
C GLY A 71 7.25 6.89 -22.34
N ASP A 72 7.73 5.65 -22.23
CA ASP A 72 8.25 4.87 -23.36
C ASP A 72 7.15 4.23 -24.24
N GLU A 73 5.87 4.52 -23.96
CA GLU A 73 4.70 3.91 -24.60
C GLU A 73 4.70 2.36 -24.57
N ASN A 74 5.44 1.78 -23.63
CA ASN A 74 5.66 0.34 -23.54
C ASN A 74 4.58 -0.33 -22.70
N VAL A 75 3.50 -0.72 -23.36
CA VAL A 75 2.34 -1.33 -22.68
C VAL A 75 2.69 -2.62 -21.96
N GLU A 76 3.44 -3.52 -22.60
CA GLU A 76 3.80 -4.80 -21.97
C GLU A 76 4.59 -4.57 -20.69
N GLY A 77 5.50 -3.60 -20.73
CA GLY A 77 6.26 -3.15 -19.59
C GLY A 77 5.35 -2.58 -18.49
N CYS A 78 4.42 -1.69 -18.83
CA CYS A 78 3.44 -1.14 -17.89
C CYS A 78 2.64 -2.27 -17.23
N MET A 79 2.11 -3.21 -18.01
CA MET A 79 1.34 -4.33 -17.49
C MET A 79 2.18 -5.23 -16.57
N ARG A 80 3.45 -5.48 -16.90
CA ARG A 80 4.37 -6.23 -16.04
C ARG A 80 4.63 -5.51 -14.71
N SER A 81 4.93 -4.21 -14.75
CA SER A 81 5.11 -3.40 -13.53
C SER A 81 3.83 -3.34 -12.70
N PHE A 82 2.65 -3.32 -13.34
CA PHE A 82 1.38 -3.37 -12.64
C PHE A 82 1.14 -4.70 -11.93
N GLN A 83 1.50 -5.83 -12.56
CA GLN A 83 1.44 -7.14 -11.91
C GLN A 83 2.37 -7.22 -10.70
N ASN A 84 3.59 -6.69 -10.81
CA ASN A 84 4.52 -6.61 -9.69
C ASN A 84 3.96 -5.75 -8.56
N LEU A 85 3.35 -4.62 -8.89
CA LEU A 85 2.70 -3.74 -7.92
C LEU A 85 1.61 -4.47 -7.14
N LYS A 86 0.75 -5.25 -7.83
CA LYS A 86 -0.28 -6.08 -7.19
C LYS A 86 0.32 -7.10 -6.23
N ARG A 87 1.43 -7.73 -6.62
CA ARG A 87 2.15 -8.68 -5.77
C ARG A 87 2.72 -8.01 -4.53
N GLU A 88 3.39 -6.87 -4.69
CA GLU A 88 3.97 -6.11 -3.58
C GLU A 88 2.91 -5.57 -2.62
N HIS A 89 1.76 -5.15 -3.15
CA HIS A 89 0.60 -4.77 -2.35
C HIS A 89 0.09 -5.94 -1.50
N GLY A 90 -0.05 -7.14 -2.08
CA GLY A 90 -0.45 -8.34 -1.34
C GLY A 90 0.55 -8.72 -0.23
N VAL A 91 1.85 -8.65 -0.52
CA VAL A 91 2.92 -8.90 0.47
C VAL A 91 2.87 -7.88 1.60
N LEU A 92 2.74 -6.59 1.28
CA LEU A 92 2.65 -5.53 2.28
C LEU A 92 1.41 -5.74 3.18
N ARG A 93 0.26 -6.05 2.57
CA ARG A 93 -0.98 -6.31 3.30
C ARG A 93 -0.84 -7.49 4.26
N GLN A 94 -0.25 -8.59 3.81
CA GLN A 94 -0.01 -9.76 4.66
C GLN A 94 0.94 -9.42 5.82
N LYS A 95 2.04 -8.71 5.56
CA LYS A 95 2.98 -8.27 6.60
C LYS A 95 2.31 -7.37 7.64
N LEU A 96 1.49 -6.41 7.20
CA LEU A 96 0.72 -5.54 8.08
C LEU A 96 -0.29 -6.33 8.91
N GLU A 97 -1.03 -7.26 8.31
CA GLU A 97 -1.98 -8.11 9.01
C GLU A 97 -1.29 -8.94 10.11
N SER A 98 -0.18 -9.61 9.78
CA SER A 98 0.62 -10.36 10.76
C SER A 98 1.18 -9.45 11.86
N TYR A 99 1.67 -8.26 11.51
CA TYR A 99 2.18 -7.28 12.47
C TYR A 99 1.09 -6.83 13.45
N PHE A 100 -0.12 -6.53 12.95
CA PHE A 100 -1.25 -6.16 13.81
C PHE A 100 -1.75 -7.33 14.65
N GLN A 101 -1.75 -8.56 14.12
CA GLN A 101 -2.07 -9.75 14.90
C GLN A 101 -1.11 -9.93 16.08
N LEU A 102 0.20 -9.78 15.85
CA LEU A 102 1.22 -9.82 16.90
C LEU A 102 1.04 -8.69 17.92
N LEU A 103 0.78 -7.46 17.48
CA LEU A 103 0.48 -6.32 18.38
C LEU A 103 -0.77 -6.55 19.22
N ARG A 104 -1.76 -7.29 18.71
CA ARG A 104 -2.97 -7.65 19.45
C ARG A 104 -2.70 -8.71 20.50
N GLN A 105 -1.77 -9.62 20.24
CA GLN A 105 -1.34 -10.68 21.17
C GLN A 105 -0.37 -10.17 22.23
N ALA A 106 0.50 -9.22 21.88
CA ALA A 106 1.44 -8.56 22.78
C ALA A 106 0.77 -7.49 23.66
N GLY A 107 -0.35 -7.83 24.34
CA GLY A 107 -1.09 -6.95 25.25
C GLY A 107 -0.17 -6.11 26.17
N PRO A 108 -0.63 -4.93 26.65
CA PRO A 108 0.22 -3.82 27.08
C PRO A 108 1.36 -4.32 27.96
N ALA A 109 2.59 -4.18 27.48
CA ALA A 109 3.79 -4.36 28.27
C ALA A 109 3.90 -3.23 29.30
N VAL A 110 3.03 -3.28 30.30
CA VAL A 110 3.23 -2.65 31.60
C VAL A 110 2.90 -3.72 32.62
N THR A 111 3.91 -4.49 32.99
CA THR A 111 4.00 -5.08 34.33
C THR A 111 3.97 -3.91 35.32
N ALA A 112 2.76 -3.44 35.65
CA ALA A 112 2.54 -2.57 36.79
C ALA A 112 2.64 -3.45 38.02
N THR A 113 3.80 -3.42 38.66
CA THR A 113 4.04 -3.95 39.99
C THR A 113 2.92 -3.43 40.90
N ARG A 114 2.03 -4.30 41.39
CA ARG A 114 1.12 -3.93 42.48
C ARG A 114 1.99 -3.58 43.69
N PRO A 115 1.87 -2.38 44.30
CA PRO A 115 2.37 -2.22 45.64
C PRO A 115 1.53 -3.13 46.54
N ARG A 116 2.18 -4.01 47.29
CA ARG A 116 1.59 -4.60 48.49
C ARG A 116 1.60 -3.51 49.55
N GLY A 117 0.48 -3.32 50.23
CA GLY A 117 0.37 -2.53 51.45
C GLY A 117 -1.01 -1.91 51.56
N MET A 118 -1.71 -1.97 52.68
CA MET A 118 -1.53 -2.68 53.95
C MET A 118 -2.92 -2.74 54.59
#